data_AF-C4ZAP2-F1
#
_entry.id   AF-C4ZAP2-F1
#
_cell.length_a   1.000
_cell.length_b   1.000
_cell.length_c   1.000
_cell.angle_alpha   90.00
_cell.angle_beta   90.00
_cell.angle_gamma   90.00
#
_symmetry.space_group_name_H-M   'P 1'
#
loop_
_entity.id
_entity.type
_entity.pdbx_description
1 polymer ?
#
loop_
_entity_poly.entity_id
_entity_poly.type
_entity_poly.pdbx_seq_one_letter_code
_entity_poly.pdbx_strand_id
1 'polypeptide(L)'
;MAELNEAESTKDTKKTKKEKKMEEKAAKKAAKKAKKNHEADKPDAENDDSDSVSSKIVMVLVTILIIAIWLGIFAVFVKADVGGFGSTVLAPALKDVPVLSKILPDSGNITASESTETAGYTNLDDAVSRIKELEKQLDDANSKNQADAQTINDLNAQIQDLSTYKEEQAAFEEEKEKYYEEVVFSDKAPDIKEYKKFYEQVDPANAEILYKQVCEQLEQDDEIKDYAQTYSKMKPKEAAAIFDSMTDNLSLVAKILNAMDAQSRGNILGKMDSATAAKVTKIMNPSQN
;
A
#
# COMPACT_ATOMS: atom_id res chain seq x y z
N MET A 1 -56.47 6.22 -16.92
CA MET A 1 -55.23 5.45 -16.62
C MET A 1 -54.05 6.33 -16.16
N ALA A 2 -54.07 7.65 -16.33
CA ALA A 2 -52.95 8.51 -15.92
C ALA A 2 -52.90 8.80 -14.39
N GLU A 3 -54.04 8.89 -13.70
CA GLU A 3 -54.06 9.22 -12.26
C GLU A 3 -53.68 8.05 -11.34
N LEU A 4 -53.68 6.81 -11.84
CA LEU A 4 -53.28 5.63 -11.06
C LEU A 4 -51.75 5.46 -10.98
N ASN A 5 -51.00 6.06 -11.92
CA ASN A 5 -49.54 5.87 -12.04
C ASN A 5 -48.73 6.86 -11.17
N GLU A 6 -49.29 8.04 -10.84
CA GLU A 6 -48.67 8.99 -9.91
C GLU A 6 -48.83 8.60 -8.43
N ALA A 7 -49.89 7.84 -8.10
CA ALA A 7 -50.16 7.37 -6.74
C ALA A 7 -49.25 6.20 -6.30
N GLU A 8 -48.72 5.41 -7.24
CA GLU A 8 -47.75 4.33 -6.95
C GLU A 8 -46.33 4.86 -6.76
N SER A 9 -45.88 5.77 -7.64
CA SER A 9 -44.57 6.45 -7.56
C SER A 9 -44.32 7.17 -6.22
N THR A 10 -45.35 7.82 -5.68
CA THR A 10 -45.25 8.57 -4.41
C THR A 10 -45.30 7.68 -3.16
N LYS A 11 -45.87 6.47 -3.24
CA LYS A 11 -45.87 5.48 -2.14
C LYS A 11 -44.53 4.77 -2.02
N ASP A 12 -43.90 4.39 -3.12
CA ASP A 12 -42.60 3.69 -3.10
C ASP A 12 -41.46 4.59 -2.63
N THR A 13 -41.50 5.88 -2.97
CA THR A 13 -40.52 6.88 -2.51
C THR A 13 -40.64 7.15 -1.00
N LYS A 14 -41.85 7.06 -0.42
CA LYS A 14 -42.06 7.20 1.03
C LYS A 14 -41.64 5.94 1.80
N LYS A 15 -41.77 4.75 1.21
CA LYS A 15 -41.41 3.47 1.83
C LYS A 15 -39.88 3.33 1.95
N THR A 16 -39.16 3.62 0.87
CA THR A 16 -37.68 3.63 0.83
C THR A 16 -37.05 4.66 1.77
N LYS A 17 -37.66 5.84 1.94
CA LYS A 17 -37.15 6.87 2.88
C LYS A 17 -37.36 6.49 4.36
N LYS A 18 -38.34 5.63 4.67
CA LYS A 18 -38.61 5.15 6.03
C LYS A 18 -37.70 3.98 6.41
N GLU A 19 -37.37 3.11 5.44
CA GLU A 19 -36.43 1.99 5.58
C GLU A 19 -34.99 2.49 5.78
N LYS A 20 -34.52 3.45 4.95
CA LYS A 20 -33.18 4.07 5.14
C LYS A 20 -33.01 4.76 6.50
N LYS A 21 -34.07 5.34 7.07
CA LYS A 21 -34.03 5.99 8.39
C LYS A 21 -34.05 4.99 9.56
N MET A 22 -34.53 3.76 9.32
CA MET A 22 -34.49 2.67 10.30
C MET A 22 -33.11 1.98 10.30
N GLU A 23 -32.51 1.78 9.12
CA GLU A 23 -31.15 1.24 8.98
C GLU A 23 -30.09 2.19 9.55
N GLU A 24 -30.19 3.50 9.33
CA GLU A 24 -29.26 4.47 9.90
C GLU A 24 -29.32 4.50 11.44
N LYS A 25 -30.51 4.31 12.03
CA LYS A 25 -30.69 4.21 13.48
C LYS A 25 -30.19 2.89 14.06
N ALA A 26 -30.29 1.79 13.30
CA ALA A 26 -29.72 0.50 13.69
C ALA A 26 -28.18 0.53 13.63
N ALA A 27 -27.61 1.11 12.57
CA ALA A 27 -26.17 1.30 12.42
C ALA A 27 -25.58 2.22 13.50
N LYS A 28 -26.26 3.32 13.86
CA LYS A 28 -25.84 4.19 14.96
C LYS A 28 -25.89 3.50 16.34
N LYS A 29 -26.84 2.59 16.58
CA LYS A 29 -26.89 1.78 17.81
C LYS A 29 -25.82 0.70 17.85
N ALA A 30 -25.49 0.09 16.71
CA ALA A 30 -24.41 -0.90 16.58
C ALA A 30 -23.03 -0.24 16.79
N ALA A 31 -22.79 0.93 16.19
CA ALA A 31 -21.55 1.69 16.36
C ALA A 31 -21.37 2.19 17.82
N LYS A 32 -22.45 2.52 18.53
CA LYS A 32 -22.39 2.93 19.94
C LYS A 32 -22.13 1.75 20.89
N LYS A 33 -22.52 0.52 20.53
CA LYS A 33 -22.16 -0.71 21.24
C LYS A 33 -20.72 -1.14 20.93
N ALA A 34 -20.26 -0.99 19.69
CA ALA A 34 -18.88 -1.29 19.30
C ALA A 34 -17.87 -0.35 19.96
N LYS A 35 -18.19 0.94 20.13
CA LYS A 35 -17.34 1.89 20.87
C LYS A 35 -17.28 1.65 22.38
N LYS A 36 -18.26 0.94 22.96
CA LYS A 36 -18.24 0.58 24.39
C LYS A 36 -17.41 -0.70 24.67
N ASN A 37 -17.05 -1.43 23.63
CA ASN A 37 -16.26 -2.67 23.69
C ASN A 37 -14.80 -2.48 23.26
N HIS A 38 -14.37 -1.25 22.94
CA HIS A 38 -12.98 -0.92 22.57
C HIS A 38 -12.30 -0.09 23.65
N GLU A 39 -12.64 -0.35 24.92
CA GLU A 39 -11.96 0.20 26.10
C GLU A 39 -12.04 -0.79 27.27
N ALA A 40 -11.88 -2.07 26.95
CA ALA A 40 -11.80 -3.18 27.90
C ALA A 40 -10.83 -4.22 27.34
N ASP A 41 -9.55 -3.86 27.31
CA ASP A 41 -8.47 -4.85 27.44
C ASP A 41 -7.39 -4.26 28.35
N LYS A 42 -7.71 -4.31 29.64
CA LYS A 42 -6.78 -4.29 30.76
C LYS A 42 -7.23 -5.46 31.64
N PRO A 43 -6.28 -6.20 32.22
CA PRO A 43 -6.47 -7.59 32.60
C PRO A 43 -7.61 -7.74 33.60
N ASP A 44 -8.45 -8.76 33.38
CA ASP A 44 -9.42 -9.24 34.35
C ASP A 44 -8.70 -9.56 35.66
N ALA A 45 -8.91 -8.70 36.65
CA ALA A 45 -8.87 -9.06 38.04
C ALA A 45 -10.32 -9.09 38.53
N GLU A 46 -11.00 -10.20 38.26
CA GLU A 46 -12.08 -10.64 39.15
C GLU A 46 -11.45 -10.90 40.53
N ASN A 47 -11.73 -10.02 41.47
CA ASN A 47 -12.07 -10.39 42.85
C ASN A 47 -12.74 -9.18 43.49
N ASP A 48 -14.05 -9.31 43.65
CA ASP A 48 -14.87 -8.47 44.50
C ASP A 48 -14.56 -8.78 45.97
N ASP A 49 -14.62 -7.74 46.80
CA ASP A 49 -14.62 -7.74 48.26
C ASP A 49 -13.49 -8.46 49.05
N SER A 50 -12.47 -7.69 49.46
CA SER A 50 -12.05 -7.62 50.88
C SER A 50 -10.86 -6.67 51.12
N ASP A 51 -11.03 -5.81 52.13
CA ASP A 51 -10.01 -5.12 52.94
C ASP A 51 -8.96 -4.21 52.28
N SER A 52 -9.29 -2.92 52.38
CA SER A 52 -8.58 -1.67 52.13
C SER A 52 -7.17 -1.45 52.74
N VAL A 53 -6.38 -2.48 53.06
CA VAL A 53 -4.98 -2.31 53.57
C VAL A 53 -3.95 -3.22 52.88
N SER A 54 -4.34 -4.36 52.32
CA SER A 54 -3.40 -5.34 51.72
C SER A 54 -2.84 -4.90 50.36
N SER A 55 -3.65 -4.22 49.54
CA SER A 55 -3.29 -3.83 48.16
C SER A 55 -2.21 -2.74 48.08
N LYS A 56 -2.11 -1.86 49.08
CA LYS A 56 -1.05 -0.81 49.12
C LYS A 56 0.33 -1.37 49.47
N ILE A 57 0.41 -2.38 50.34
CA ILE A 57 1.67 -3.01 50.74
C ILE A 57 2.27 -3.79 49.56
N VAL A 58 1.43 -4.47 48.78
CA VAL A 58 1.86 -5.18 47.57
C VAL A 58 2.42 -4.20 46.53
N MET A 59 1.79 -3.03 46.34
CA MET A 59 2.28 -2.02 45.41
C MET A 59 3.64 -1.42 45.83
N VAL A 60 3.85 -1.22 47.14
CA VAL A 60 5.15 -0.75 47.67
C VAL A 60 6.24 -1.82 47.52
N LEU A 61 5.92 -3.09 47.79
CA LEU A 61 6.87 -4.20 47.62
C LEU A 61 7.30 -4.38 46.15
N VAL A 62 6.36 -4.28 45.21
CA VAL A 62 6.67 -4.32 43.77
C VAL A 62 7.56 -3.13 43.37
N THR A 63 7.28 -1.94 43.89
CA THR A 63 8.08 -0.74 43.62
C THR A 63 9.52 -0.87 44.15
N ILE A 64 9.68 -1.39 45.37
CA ILE A 64 11.00 -1.66 45.97
C ILE A 64 11.77 -2.73 45.18
N LEU A 65 11.08 -3.77 44.70
CA LEU A 65 11.68 -4.80 43.86
C LEU A 65 12.21 -4.21 42.54
N ILE A 66 11.46 -3.32 41.90
CA ILE A 66 11.90 -2.63 40.67
C ILE A 66 13.15 -1.78 40.95
N ILE A 67 13.15 -1.03 42.06
CA ILE A 67 14.31 -0.23 42.47
C ILE A 67 15.52 -1.11 42.77
N ALA A 68 15.34 -2.25 43.43
CA ALA A 68 16.41 -3.19 43.74
C ALA A 68 17.04 -3.81 42.48
N ILE A 69 16.22 -4.13 41.46
CA ILE A 69 16.71 -4.60 40.17
C ILE A 69 17.54 -3.51 39.47
N TRP A 70 17.07 -2.26 39.50
CA TRP A 70 17.80 -1.11 38.94
C TRP A 70 19.14 -0.87 39.66
N LEU A 71 19.16 -0.92 40.99
CA LEU A 71 20.38 -0.82 41.79
C LEU A 71 21.34 -1.99 41.53
N GLY A 72 20.81 -3.19 41.27
CA GLY A 72 21.61 -4.36 40.88
C GLY A 72 22.31 -4.14 39.55
N ILE A 73 21.60 -3.66 38.54
CA ILE A 73 22.18 -3.29 37.23
C ILE A 73 23.23 -2.19 37.41
N PHE A 74 22.91 -1.16 38.20
CA PHE A 74 23.83 -0.06 38.50
C PHE A 74 25.11 -0.56 39.19
N ALA A 75 25.00 -1.46 40.18
CA ALA A 75 26.16 -2.05 40.85
C ALA A 75 27.04 -2.88 39.90
N VAL A 76 26.45 -3.59 38.94
CA VAL A 76 27.20 -4.32 37.90
C VAL A 76 27.91 -3.34 36.96
N PHE A 77 27.27 -2.25 36.56
CA PHE A 77 27.89 -1.19 35.74
C PHE A 77 29.10 -0.54 36.43
N VAL A 78 28.98 -0.27 37.74
CA VAL A 78 30.09 0.28 38.54
C VAL A 78 31.20 -0.75 38.75
N LYS A 79 30.84 -2.00 39.08
CA LYS A 79 31.82 -3.06 39.35
C LYS A 79 32.56 -3.55 38.10
N ALA A 80 31.88 -3.60 36.95
CA ALA A 80 32.49 -3.98 35.68
C ALA A 80 33.21 -2.82 34.97
N ASP A 81 33.21 -1.62 35.58
CA ASP A 81 33.81 -0.38 35.09
C ASP A 81 33.53 -0.11 33.61
N VAL A 82 32.25 -0.21 33.23
CA VAL A 82 31.81 -0.08 31.82
C VAL A 82 32.11 1.33 31.33
N GLY A 83 33.11 1.46 30.44
CA GLY A 83 33.55 2.74 29.88
C GLY A 83 34.28 3.67 30.86
N GLY A 84 34.82 3.15 31.97
CA GLY A 84 35.54 3.95 32.97
C GLY A 84 34.64 4.75 33.90
N PHE A 85 33.33 4.47 33.93
CA PHE A 85 32.36 5.21 34.76
C PHE A 85 32.61 5.06 36.26
N GLY A 86 33.02 3.87 36.72
CA GLY A 86 33.32 3.62 38.13
C GLY A 86 34.60 4.33 38.58
N SER A 87 35.66 4.22 37.78
CA SER A 87 37.00 4.75 38.08
C SER A 87 37.18 6.25 37.79
N THR A 88 36.52 6.78 36.76
CA THR A 88 36.73 8.16 36.27
C THR A 88 35.65 9.14 36.77
N VAL A 89 34.41 8.68 36.95
CA VAL A 89 33.28 9.56 37.31
C VAL A 89 32.87 9.41 38.78
N LEU A 90 32.78 8.18 39.30
CA LEU A 90 32.30 7.95 40.65
C LEU A 90 33.40 8.03 41.73
N ALA A 91 34.61 7.56 41.44
CA ALA A 91 35.71 7.58 42.41
C ALA A 91 36.10 9.00 42.89
N PRO A 92 36.16 10.05 42.04
CA PRO A 92 36.43 11.42 42.50
C PRO A 92 35.27 12.02 43.31
N ALA A 93 34.03 11.67 42.97
CA ALA A 93 32.82 12.23 43.59
C ALA A 93 32.44 11.58 44.94
N LEU A 94 32.90 10.36 45.21
CA LEU A 94 32.56 9.56 46.40
C LEU A 94 33.72 9.38 47.40
N LYS A 95 34.84 10.07 47.19
CA LYS A 95 36.09 9.96 47.97
C LYS A 95 35.91 10.13 49.49
N ASP A 96 34.82 10.79 49.93
CA ASP A 96 34.57 11.13 51.33
C ASP A 96 33.47 10.29 52.02
N VAL A 97 33.00 9.18 51.43
CA VAL A 97 31.92 8.35 52.03
C VAL A 97 32.47 7.00 52.57
N PRO A 98 32.59 6.82 53.90
CA PRO A 98 33.35 5.73 54.51
C PRO A 98 32.80 4.30 54.31
N VAL A 99 31.57 4.15 53.83
CA VAL A 99 30.90 2.82 53.69
C VAL A 99 31.01 2.25 52.26
N LEU A 100 31.33 3.08 51.26
CA LEU A 100 31.30 2.69 49.84
C LEU A 100 32.64 2.17 49.29
N SER A 101 33.72 2.24 50.08
CA SER A 101 35.06 1.77 49.71
C SER A 101 35.15 0.26 49.41
N LYS A 102 34.15 -0.55 49.82
CA LYS A 102 34.10 -2.00 49.57
C LYS A 102 33.49 -2.42 48.22
N ILE A 103 32.85 -1.50 47.50
CA ILE A 103 32.19 -1.78 46.21
C ILE A 103 33.10 -1.39 45.02
N LEU A 104 34.15 -0.62 45.30
CA LEU A 104 35.20 -0.27 44.34
C LEU A 104 36.24 -1.40 44.26
N PRO A 105 36.78 -1.72 43.07
CA PRO A 105 37.88 -2.67 42.94
C PRO A 105 39.13 -2.17 43.68
N ASP A 106 39.85 -3.08 44.34
CA ASP A 106 41.02 -2.78 45.18
C ASP A 106 42.05 -1.92 44.41
N SER A 107 42.17 -0.66 44.83
CA SER A 107 43.27 0.20 44.40
C SER A 107 44.50 -0.20 45.21
N GLY A 108 45.30 -1.08 44.61
CA GLY A 108 46.59 -1.51 45.15
C GLY A 108 47.43 -0.31 45.60
N ASN A 109 47.73 -0.32 46.89
CA ASN A 109 48.68 0.51 47.65
C ASN A 109 49.72 1.26 46.79
N ILE A 110 49.51 2.55 46.51
CA ILE A 110 50.54 3.44 45.96
C ILE A 110 51.08 4.29 47.10
N THR A 111 52.19 3.83 47.67
CA THR A 111 53.07 4.63 48.53
C THR A 111 53.62 5.81 47.73
N ALA A 112 53.35 7.01 48.22
CA ALA A 112 53.90 8.25 47.72
C ALA A 112 55.44 8.26 47.85
N SER A 113 56.12 8.45 46.72
CA SER A 113 57.46 9.02 46.68
C SER A 113 57.45 10.11 45.60
N GLU A 114 57.55 11.36 46.04
CA GLU A 114 57.76 12.51 45.17
C GLU A 114 59.12 12.39 44.48
N SER A 115 59.17 12.53 43.14
CA SER A 115 60.25 13.17 42.38
C SER A 115 59.97 13.11 40.87
N THR A 116 59.70 14.27 40.28
CA THR A 116 59.97 14.66 38.88
C THR A 116 59.16 13.98 37.77
N GLU A 117 58.12 14.71 37.37
CA GLU A 117 57.54 14.75 36.01
C GLU A 117 58.65 14.72 34.93
N THR A 118 59.02 13.55 34.45
CA THR A 118 59.64 13.37 33.14
C THR A 118 58.87 12.24 32.49
N ALA A 119 58.27 12.50 31.34
CA ALA A 119 57.49 11.54 30.59
C ALA A 119 58.34 10.31 30.20
N GLY A 120 58.36 9.31 31.08
CA GLY A 120 57.78 8.01 30.79
C GLY A 120 58.52 7.08 29.83
N TYR A 121 59.84 7.15 29.67
CA TYR A 121 60.58 6.10 28.96
C TYR A 121 61.92 5.79 29.64
N THR A 122 62.11 4.53 30.04
CA THR A 122 63.33 4.06 30.72
C THR A 122 64.51 3.92 29.76
N ASN A 123 64.26 3.60 28.48
CA ASN A 123 65.28 3.38 27.45
C ASN A 123 64.78 3.80 26.05
N LEU A 124 65.68 4.11 25.10
CA LEU A 124 65.32 4.51 23.71
C LEU A 124 64.46 3.46 22.98
N ASP A 125 64.71 2.18 23.24
CA ASP A 125 63.97 1.07 22.61
C ASP A 125 62.49 1.03 23.04
N ASP A 126 62.18 1.44 24.27
CA ASP A 126 60.80 1.49 24.79
C ASP A 126 60.00 2.60 24.09
N ALA A 127 60.64 3.76 23.86
CA ALA A 127 60.04 4.87 23.14
C ALA A 127 59.79 4.51 21.66
N VAL A 128 60.73 3.85 21.00
CA VAL A 128 60.57 3.40 19.60
C VAL A 128 59.47 2.34 19.48
N SER A 129 59.40 1.42 20.44
CA SER A 129 58.34 0.39 20.47
C SER A 129 56.96 1.01 20.67
N ARG A 130 56.84 2.03 21.53
CA ARG A 130 55.59 2.77 21.73
C ARG A 130 55.19 3.57 20.51
N ILE A 131 56.14 4.19 19.80
CA ILE A 131 55.87 4.90 18.54
C ILE A 131 55.30 3.95 17.50
N LYS A 132 55.91 2.77 17.30
CA LYS A 132 55.40 1.76 16.36
C LYS A 132 54.00 1.27 16.72
N GLU A 133 53.72 1.09 18.01
CA GLU A 133 52.38 0.70 18.47
C GLU A 133 51.35 1.81 18.21
N LEU A 134 51.71 3.08 18.43
CA LEU A 134 50.84 4.22 18.15
C LEU A 134 50.60 4.41 16.64
N GLU A 135 51.63 4.26 15.82
CA GLU A 135 51.52 4.28 14.35
C GLU A 135 50.54 3.18 13.88
N LYS A 136 50.67 1.97 14.42
CA LYS A 136 49.75 0.87 14.12
C LYS A 136 48.31 1.17 14.55
N GLN A 137 48.11 1.69 15.76
CA GLN A 137 46.78 2.07 16.24
C GLN A 137 46.16 3.19 15.40
N LEU A 138 46.98 4.13 14.90
CA LEU A 138 46.53 5.20 14.03
C LEU A 138 46.15 4.68 12.65
N ASP A 139 46.90 3.74 12.10
CA ASP A 139 46.57 3.05 10.84
C ASP A 139 45.29 2.21 10.95
N ASP A 140 45.14 1.46 12.05
CA ASP A 140 43.93 0.67 12.33
C ASP A 140 42.70 1.59 12.51
N ALA A 141 42.84 2.69 13.25
CA ALA A 141 41.77 3.68 13.43
C ALA A 141 41.41 4.41 12.14
N ASN A 142 42.40 4.77 11.31
CA ASN A 142 42.16 5.38 10.00
C ASN A 142 41.46 4.42 9.05
N SER A 143 41.88 3.16 9.04
CA SER A 143 41.24 2.11 8.22
C SER A 143 39.78 1.89 8.64
N LYS A 144 39.51 1.88 9.96
CA LYS A 144 38.15 1.78 10.49
C LYS A 144 37.30 3.01 10.14
N ASN A 145 37.85 4.23 10.27
CA ASN A 145 37.16 5.45 9.88
C ASN A 145 36.81 5.48 8.39
N GLN A 146 37.67 4.96 7.52
CA GLN A 146 37.34 4.82 6.10
C GLN A 146 36.21 3.81 5.86
N ALA A 147 36.22 2.67 6.55
CA ALA A 147 35.14 1.67 6.45
C ALA A 147 33.80 2.21 6.98
N ASP A 148 33.82 2.96 8.08
CA ASP A 148 32.64 3.61 8.65
C ASP A 148 32.12 4.70 7.71
N ALA A 149 33.01 5.51 7.10
CA ALA A 149 32.64 6.51 6.10
C ALA A 149 31.99 5.89 4.86
N GLN A 150 32.50 4.75 4.38
CA GLN A 150 31.89 4.00 3.28
C GLN A 150 30.51 3.47 3.67
N THR A 151 30.39 2.88 4.86
CA THR A 151 29.11 2.36 5.38
C THR A 151 28.07 3.48 5.51
N ILE A 152 28.46 4.66 5.98
CA ILE A 152 27.58 5.83 6.06
C ILE A 152 27.15 6.28 4.67
N ASN A 153 28.05 6.27 3.68
CA ASN A 153 27.69 6.61 2.30
C ASN A 153 26.67 5.62 1.73
N ASP A 154 26.91 4.32 1.89
CA ASP A 154 26.03 3.25 1.42
C ASP A 154 24.66 3.28 2.11
N LEU A 155 24.61 3.59 3.41
CA LEU A 155 23.35 3.75 4.15
C LEU A 155 22.57 4.99 3.69
N ASN A 156 23.25 6.10 3.43
CA ASN A 156 22.58 7.31 2.92
C ASN A 156 22.03 7.07 1.50
N ALA A 157 22.76 6.36 0.64
CA ALA A 157 22.27 5.97 -0.68
C ALA A 157 21.02 5.08 -0.59
N GLN A 158 21.02 4.10 0.32
CA GLN A 158 19.85 3.25 0.56
C GLN A 158 18.65 4.03 1.12
N ILE A 159 18.88 4.98 2.03
CA ILE A 159 17.80 5.82 2.57
C ILE A 159 17.18 6.68 1.46
N GLN A 160 18.01 7.24 0.58
CA GLN A 160 17.53 8.02 -0.57
C GLN A 160 16.68 7.16 -1.50
N ASP A 161 17.17 5.97 -1.86
CA ASP A 161 16.46 5.03 -2.73
C ASP A 161 15.11 4.60 -2.12
N LEU A 162 15.11 4.27 -0.83
CA LEU A 162 13.90 3.89 -0.10
C LEU A 162 12.90 5.05 0.01
N SER A 163 13.38 6.29 0.12
CA SER A 163 12.52 7.48 0.12
C SER A 163 11.84 7.66 -1.23
N THR A 164 12.59 7.56 -2.33
CA THR A 164 12.06 7.62 -3.69
C THR A 164 11.00 6.55 -3.92
N TYR A 165 11.27 5.30 -3.53
CA TYR A 165 10.30 4.21 -3.65
C TYR A 165 8.98 4.50 -2.92
N LYS A 166 9.04 5.08 -1.72
CA LYS A 166 7.84 5.45 -0.95
C LYS A 166 7.04 6.56 -1.63
N GLU A 167 7.72 7.57 -2.17
CA GLU A 167 7.08 8.66 -2.90
C GLU A 167 6.42 8.16 -4.19
N GLU A 168 7.11 7.31 -4.95
CA GLU A 168 6.58 6.69 -6.16
C GLU A 168 5.39 5.77 -5.86
N GLN A 169 5.44 5.01 -4.76
CA GLN A 169 4.33 4.16 -4.33
C GLN A 169 3.10 4.99 -3.98
N ALA A 170 3.27 6.09 -3.25
CA ALA A 170 2.17 7.00 -2.92
C ALA A 170 1.57 7.65 -4.18
N ALA A 171 2.41 8.09 -5.12
CA ALA A 171 1.96 8.67 -6.38
C ALA A 171 1.19 7.64 -7.23
N PHE A 172 1.66 6.40 -7.31
CA PHE A 172 0.99 5.32 -8.02
C PHE A 172 -0.38 4.98 -7.40
N GLU A 173 -0.48 4.94 -6.07
CA GLU A 173 -1.75 4.71 -5.39
C GLU A 173 -2.77 5.83 -5.66
N GLU A 174 -2.32 7.09 -5.65
CA GLU A 174 -3.17 8.24 -5.99
C GLU A 174 -3.64 8.21 -7.44
N GLU A 175 -2.74 7.88 -8.39
CA GLU A 175 -3.09 7.74 -9.80
C GLU A 175 -4.09 6.60 -10.02
N LYS A 176 -3.89 5.47 -9.36
CA LYS A 176 -4.81 4.33 -9.40
C LYS A 176 -6.19 4.71 -8.88
N GLU A 177 -6.27 5.46 -7.78
CA GLU A 177 -7.54 5.93 -7.23
C GLU A 177 -8.25 6.90 -8.17
N LYS A 178 -7.52 7.87 -8.75
CA LYS A 178 -8.05 8.78 -9.79
C LYS A 178 -8.58 8.03 -11.00
N TYR A 179 -7.87 7.03 -11.47
CA TYR A 179 -8.30 6.20 -12.60
C TYR A 179 -9.60 5.45 -12.27
N TYR A 180 -9.71 4.84 -11.08
CA TYR A 180 -10.96 4.21 -10.65
C TYR A 180 -12.10 5.21 -10.53
N GLU A 181 -11.82 6.42 -10.05
CA GLU A 181 -12.83 7.46 -9.96
C GLU A 181 -13.32 7.89 -11.35
N GLU A 182 -12.41 8.11 -12.30
CA GLU A 182 -12.76 8.50 -13.67
C GLU A 182 -13.54 7.41 -14.42
N VAL A 183 -13.13 6.15 -14.29
CA VAL A 183 -13.80 5.03 -14.97
C VAL A 183 -15.20 4.81 -14.41
N VAL A 184 -15.38 4.89 -13.08
CA VAL A 184 -16.65 4.53 -12.43
C VAL A 184 -17.60 5.72 -12.29
N PHE A 185 -17.09 6.94 -12.17
CA PHE A 185 -17.88 8.12 -11.81
C PHE A 185 -17.79 9.29 -12.79
N SER A 186 -17.12 9.16 -13.94
CA SER A 186 -17.18 10.22 -14.97
C SER A 186 -18.59 10.36 -15.56
N ASP A 187 -18.91 11.53 -16.10
CA ASP A 187 -20.20 11.80 -16.76
C ASP A 187 -20.45 10.92 -18.00
N LYS A 188 -19.43 10.19 -18.46
CA LYS A 188 -19.50 9.22 -19.57
C LYS A 188 -19.47 7.76 -19.08
N ALA A 189 -19.38 7.52 -17.78
CA ALA A 189 -19.39 6.20 -17.19
C ALA A 189 -20.78 5.54 -17.34
N PRO A 190 -20.84 4.22 -17.60
CA PRO A 190 -22.08 3.45 -17.44
C PRO A 190 -22.80 3.73 -16.12
N ASP A 191 -24.13 3.59 -16.07
CA ASP A 191 -24.90 3.85 -14.85
C ASP A 191 -24.34 3.02 -13.68
N ILE A 192 -24.25 3.62 -12.49
CA ILE A 192 -23.68 2.96 -11.29
C ILE A 192 -24.35 1.60 -11.00
N LYS A 193 -25.63 1.41 -11.37
CA LYS A 193 -26.32 0.11 -11.25
C LYS A 193 -25.86 -0.91 -12.28
N GLU A 194 -25.46 -0.49 -13.47
CA GLU A 194 -24.87 -1.36 -14.50
C GLU A 194 -23.48 -1.81 -14.09
N TYR A 195 -22.64 -0.92 -13.54
CA TYR A 195 -21.34 -1.28 -12.96
C TYR A 195 -21.48 -2.29 -11.82
N LYS A 196 -22.40 -2.02 -10.88
CA LYS A 196 -22.68 -2.94 -9.79
C LYS A 196 -23.10 -4.32 -10.31
N LYS A 197 -24.01 -4.35 -11.30
CA LYS A 197 -24.48 -5.59 -11.90
C LYS A 197 -23.35 -6.34 -12.63
N PHE A 198 -22.45 -5.64 -13.33
CA PHE A 198 -21.29 -6.24 -13.96
C PHE A 198 -20.39 -6.94 -12.93
N TYR A 199 -19.98 -6.26 -11.85
CA TYR A 199 -19.11 -6.86 -10.84
C TYR A 199 -19.79 -7.94 -9.98
N GLU A 200 -21.11 -7.86 -9.77
CA GLU A 200 -21.86 -8.90 -9.07
C GLU A 200 -22.11 -10.15 -9.93
N GLN A 201 -22.07 -10.03 -11.26
CA GLN A 201 -22.38 -11.14 -12.19
C GLN A 201 -21.14 -11.73 -12.89
N VAL A 202 -20.06 -10.97 -13.02
CA VAL A 202 -18.85 -11.42 -13.69
C VAL A 202 -17.96 -12.18 -12.69
N ASP A 203 -17.77 -13.46 -12.96
CA ASP A 203 -16.70 -14.24 -12.34
C ASP A 203 -15.34 -13.60 -12.69
N PRO A 204 -14.46 -13.29 -11.70
CA PRO A 204 -13.15 -12.72 -11.94
C PRO A 204 -12.32 -13.46 -13.01
N ALA A 205 -12.46 -14.78 -13.12
CA ALA A 205 -11.75 -15.58 -14.11
C ALA A 205 -12.26 -15.37 -15.54
N ASN A 206 -13.52 -14.94 -15.70
CA ASN A 206 -14.14 -14.69 -17.00
C ASN A 206 -14.06 -13.22 -17.44
N ALA A 207 -13.75 -12.31 -16.51
CA ALA A 207 -13.66 -10.87 -16.79
C ALA A 207 -12.61 -10.54 -17.87
N GLU A 208 -11.44 -11.18 -17.81
CA GLU A 208 -10.35 -10.98 -18.77
C GLU A 208 -10.74 -11.47 -20.17
N ILE A 209 -11.37 -12.65 -20.25
CA ILE A 209 -11.83 -13.23 -21.52
C ILE A 209 -12.89 -12.33 -22.16
N LEU A 210 -13.88 -11.89 -21.37
CA LEU A 210 -14.92 -10.97 -21.82
C LEU A 210 -14.34 -9.63 -22.27
N TYR A 211 -13.37 -9.08 -21.55
CA TYR A 211 -12.69 -7.84 -21.95
C TYR A 211 -11.99 -7.99 -23.30
N LYS A 212 -11.20 -9.07 -23.47
CA LYS A 212 -10.51 -9.35 -24.73
C LYS A 212 -11.50 -9.48 -25.90
N GLN A 213 -12.61 -10.21 -25.69
CA GLN A 213 -13.66 -10.35 -26.70
C GLN A 213 -14.32 -9.02 -27.06
N VAL A 214 -14.58 -8.16 -26.08
CA VAL A 214 -15.16 -6.83 -26.32
C VAL A 214 -14.20 -5.93 -27.10
N CYS A 215 -12.91 -5.93 -26.74
CA CYS A 215 -11.90 -5.19 -27.50
C CYS A 215 -11.79 -5.68 -28.95
N GLU A 216 -11.71 -6.99 -29.17
CA GLU A 216 -11.69 -7.59 -30.50
C GLU A 216 -12.97 -7.26 -31.30
N GLN A 217 -14.11 -7.17 -30.63
CA GLN A 217 -15.37 -6.80 -31.27
C GLN A 217 -15.43 -5.31 -31.62
N LEU A 218 -14.94 -4.42 -30.75
CA LEU A 218 -14.88 -2.98 -31.02
C LEU A 218 -13.95 -2.67 -32.19
N GLU A 219 -12.78 -3.32 -32.25
CA GLU A 219 -11.84 -3.19 -33.37
C GLU A 219 -12.48 -3.66 -34.68
N GLN A 220 -13.15 -4.82 -34.67
CA GLN A 220 -13.92 -5.29 -35.82
C GLN A 220 -15.03 -4.32 -36.22
N ASP A 221 -15.77 -3.75 -35.27
CA ASP A 221 -16.85 -2.80 -35.57
C ASP A 221 -16.31 -1.49 -36.19
N ASP A 222 -15.14 -1.02 -35.74
CA ASP A 222 -14.44 0.12 -36.33
C ASP A 222 -13.94 -0.18 -37.75
N GLU A 223 -13.38 -1.37 -38.01
CA GLU A 223 -13.01 -1.82 -39.36
C GLU A 223 -14.24 -1.91 -40.28
N ILE A 224 -15.35 -2.49 -39.79
CA ILE A 224 -16.62 -2.57 -40.53
C ILE A 224 -17.15 -1.18 -40.88
N LYS A 225 -17.00 -0.22 -39.97
CA LYS A 225 -17.40 1.17 -40.20
C LYS A 225 -16.53 1.83 -41.27
N ASP A 226 -15.22 1.59 -41.27
CA ASP A 226 -14.32 2.11 -42.32
C ASP A 226 -14.64 1.50 -43.69
N TYR A 227 -14.89 0.18 -43.76
CA TYR A 227 -15.38 -0.46 -44.98
C TYR A 227 -16.71 0.15 -45.44
N ALA A 228 -17.66 0.33 -44.52
CA ALA A 228 -18.96 0.91 -44.85
C ALA A 228 -18.81 2.32 -45.44
N GLN A 229 -17.94 3.15 -44.86
CA GLN A 229 -17.64 4.48 -45.40
C GLN A 229 -16.97 4.42 -46.78
N THR A 230 -16.00 3.53 -46.96
CA THR A 230 -15.28 3.35 -48.23
C THR A 230 -16.23 2.97 -49.35
N TYR A 231 -17.07 1.96 -49.13
CA TYR A 231 -18.03 1.50 -50.13
C TYR A 231 -19.20 2.46 -50.33
N SER A 232 -19.62 3.22 -49.31
CA SER A 232 -20.62 4.28 -49.46
C SER A 232 -20.15 5.43 -50.36
N LYS A 233 -18.84 5.68 -50.40
CA LYS A 233 -18.22 6.70 -51.30
C LYS A 233 -17.96 6.17 -52.71
N MET A 234 -18.01 4.85 -52.91
CA MET A 234 -17.83 4.21 -54.21
C MET A 234 -19.11 4.30 -55.06
N LYS A 235 -19.00 4.18 -56.39
CA LYS A 235 -20.20 4.08 -57.23
C LYS A 235 -20.99 2.81 -56.88
N PRO A 236 -22.33 2.88 -56.73
CA PRO A 236 -23.11 1.72 -56.26
C PRO A 236 -22.95 0.45 -57.11
N LYS A 237 -22.80 0.60 -58.44
CA LYS A 237 -22.61 -0.54 -59.35
C LYS A 237 -21.24 -1.21 -59.19
N GLU A 238 -20.20 -0.44 -58.87
CA GLU A 238 -18.85 -0.96 -58.66
C GLU A 238 -18.78 -1.68 -57.30
N ALA A 239 -19.35 -1.08 -56.25
CA ALA A 239 -19.47 -1.71 -54.93
C ALA A 239 -20.30 -3.00 -54.97
N ALA A 240 -21.44 -2.99 -55.69
CA ALA A 240 -22.27 -4.17 -55.88
C ALA A 240 -21.51 -5.31 -56.56
N ALA A 241 -20.75 -5.04 -57.62
CA ALA A 241 -19.95 -6.05 -58.31
C ALA A 241 -18.88 -6.68 -57.40
N ILE A 242 -18.27 -5.89 -56.51
CA ILE A 242 -17.33 -6.40 -55.50
C ILE A 242 -18.07 -7.30 -54.51
N PHE A 243 -19.20 -6.86 -53.97
CA PHE A 243 -19.99 -7.66 -53.02
C PHE A 243 -20.55 -8.95 -53.63
N ASP A 244 -20.94 -8.93 -54.91
CA ASP A 244 -21.38 -10.12 -55.64
C ASP A 244 -20.25 -11.15 -55.82
N SER A 245 -18.98 -10.71 -55.83
CA SER A 245 -17.83 -11.60 -55.89
C SER A 245 -17.48 -12.26 -54.55
N MET A 246 -17.95 -11.72 -53.42
CA MET A 246 -17.69 -12.20 -52.05
C MET A 246 -18.60 -13.37 -51.65
N THR A 247 -18.75 -14.37 -52.53
CA THR A 247 -19.75 -15.45 -52.39
C THR A 247 -19.55 -16.35 -51.17
N ASP A 248 -18.32 -16.46 -50.66
CA ASP A 248 -17.93 -17.22 -49.47
C ASP A 248 -17.99 -16.40 -48.17
N ASN A 249 -18.18 -15.07 -48.27
CA ASN A 249 -18.19 -14.16 -47.12
C ASN A 249 -19.35 -13.15 -47.15
N LEU A 250 -20.56 -13.65 -47.45
CA LEU A 250 -21.78 -12.83 -47.43
C LEU A 250 -22.10 -12.24 -46.05
N SER A 251 -21.57 -12.83 -44.97
CA SER A 251 -21.69 -12.30 -43.61
C SER A 251 -20.94 -10.99 -43.44
N LEU A 252 -19.73 -10.86 -43.99
CA LEU A 252 -18.99 -9.60 -43.99
C LEU A 252 -19.73 -8.55 -44.82
N VAL A 253 -20.22 -8.91 -46.01
CA VAL A 253 -21.03 -8.02 -46.86
C VAL A 253 -22.25 -7.50 -46.10
N ALA A 254 -22.97 -8.38 -45.40
CA ALA A 254 -24.12 -8.01 -44.58
C ALA A 254 -23.75 -7.04 -43.45
N LYS A 255 -22.64 -7.27 -42.73
CA LYS A 255 -22.14 -6.36 -41.68
C LYS A 255 -21.82 -4.98 -42.24
N ILE A 256 -21.05 -4.93 -43.33
CA ILE A 256 -20.67 -3.68 -43.99
C ILE A 256 -21.92 -2.91 -44.44
N LEU A 257 -22.87 -3.57 -45.12
CA LEU A 257 -24.11 -2.93 -45.57
C LEU A 257 -24.98 -2.44 -44.41
N ASN A 258 -25.05 -3.17 -43.29
CA ASN A 258 -25.78 -2.74 -42.09
C ASN A 258 -25.17 -1.49 -41.45
N ALA A 259 -23.84 -1.36 -41.50
CA ALA A 259 -23.13 -0.19 -40.97
C ALA A 259 -23.23 1.06 -41.88
N MET A 260 -23.73 0.94 -43.11
CA MET A 260 -23.99 2.09 -43.99
C MET A 260 -25.30 2.81 -43.65
N ASP A 261 -25.44 4.05 -44.14
CA ASP A 261 -26.74 4.71 -44.18
C ASP A 261 -27.72 3.96 -45.12
N ALA A 262 -29.02 4.13 -44.86
CA ALA A 262 -30.07 3.39 -45.56
C ALA A 262 -30.08 3.64 -47.08
N GLN A 263 -29.71 4.85 -47.52
CA GLN A 263 -29.71 5.20 -48.93
C GLN A 263 -28.54 4.54 -49.66
N SER A 264 -27.31 4.63 -49.13
CA SER A 264 -26.13 3.96 -49.69
C SER A 264 -26.33 2.45 -49.75
N ARG A 265 -26.83 1.84 -48.66
CA ARG A 265 -27.19 0.42 -48.61
C ARG A 265 -28.22 0.05 -49.68
N GLY A 266 -29.31 0.81 -49.79
CA GLY A 266 -30.37 0.56 -50.77
C GLY A 266 -29.88 0.67 -52.21
N ASN A 267 -29.03 1.66 -52.50
CA ASN A 267 -28.45 1.87 -53.81
C ASN A 267 -27.54 0.72 -54.23
N ILE A 268 -26.75 0.17 -53.32
CA ILE A 268 -25.85 -0.96 -53.60
C ILE A 268 -26.66 -2.24 -53.75
N LEU A 269 -27.57 -2.55 -52.81
CA LEU A 269 -28.44 -3.74 -52.89
C LEU A 269 -29.25 -3.77 -54.19
N GLY A 270 -29.75 -2.62 -54.65
CA GLY A 270 -30.49 -2.51 -55.91
C GLY A 270 -29.65 -2.69 -57.18
N LYS A 271 -28.31 -2.80 -57.06
CA LYS A 271 -27.38 -3.05 -58.17
C LYS A 271 -26.68 -4.41 -58.09
N MET A 272 -26.83 -5.14 -56.99
CA MET A 272 -26.29 -6.48 -56.81
C MET A 272 -27.09 -7.53 -57.61
N ASP A 273 -26.51 -8.71 -57.77
CA ASP A 273 -27.25 -9.88 -58.23
C ASP A 273 -28.43 -10.17 -57.30
N SER A 274 -29.59 -10.44 -57.87
CA SER A 274 -30.84 -10.62 -57.12
C SER A 274 -30.79 -11.78 -56.11
N ALA A 275 -30.09 -12.87 -56.44
CA ALA A 275 -29.96 -14.01 -55.54
C ALA A 275 -28.96 -13.71 -54.41
N THR A 276 -27.87 -13.02 -54.71
CA THR A 276 -26.90 -12.56 -53.69
C THR A 276 -27.54 -11.54 -52.75
N ALA A 277 -28.21 -10.51 -53.28
CA ALA A 277 -28.90 -9.49 -52.50
C ALA A 277 -29.94 -10.10 -51.54
N ALA A 278 -30.70 -11.10 -51.99
CA ALA A 278 -31.66 -11.81 -51.14
C ALA A 278 -30.97 -12.57 -49.99
N LYS A 279 -29.86 -13.27 -50.26
CA LYS A 279 -29.09 -13.99 -49.23
C LYS A 279 -28.50 -13.03 -48.20
N VAL A 280 -27.88 -11.95 -48.66
CA VAL A 280 -27.28 -10.91 -47.79
C VAL A 280 -28.36 -10.26 -46.92
N THR A 281 -29.50 -9.89 -47.50
CA THR A 281 -30.64 -9.31 -46.75
C THR A 281 -31.15 -10.28 -45.67
N LYS A 282 -31.18 -11.59 -45.95
CA LYS A 282 -31.54 -12.59 -44.94
C LYS A 282 -30.54 -12.62 -43.78
N ILE A 283 -29.24 -12.51 -44.05
CA ILE A 283 -28.20 -12.48 -43.01
C ILE A 283 -28.32 -11.21 -42.16
N MET A 284 -28.69 -10.09 -42.78
CA MET A 284 -28.86 -8.80 -42.09
C MET A 284 -30.03 -8.76 -41.10
N ASN A 285 -30.98 -9.72 -41.17
CA ASN A 285 -32.10 -9.84 -40.24
C ASN A 285 -32.04 -11.16 -39.44
N PRO A 286 -31.15 -11.25 -38.44
CA PRO A 286 -30.91 -12.50 -37.71
C PRO A 286 -32.07 -12.92 -36.78
N SER A 287 -33.06 -12.07 -36.53
CA SER A 287 -34.15 -12.30 -35.55
C SER A 287 -35.26 -13.26 -35.99
N GLN A 288 -35.08 -13.98 -37.11
CA GLN A 288 -36.12 -14.84 -37.72
C GLN A 288 -35.72 -16.33 -37.83
N ASN A 289 -34.62 -16.76 -37.20
CA ASN A 289 -34.26 -18.18 -37.08
C ASN A 289 -34.16 -18.60 -35.61
#